data_AF-A0A2D9TC39-F1
#
_entry.id   AF-A0A2D9TC39-F1
#
_cell.length_a   1.000
_cell.length_b   1.000
_cell.length_c   1.000
_cell.angle_alpha   90.00
_cell.angle_beta   90.00
_cell.angle_gamma   90.00
#
_symmetry.space_group_name_H-M   'P 1'
#
loop_
_entity.id
_entity.type
_entity.pdbx_description
1 polymer ?
#
loop_
_entity_poly.entity_id
_entity_poly.type
_entity_poly.pdbx_seq_one_letter_code
_entity_poly.pdbx_strand_id
1 'polypeptide(L)'
;MSTMRFFLISLFLLCSGVLVGCEAPGVGDPCVPESIPEGGFDQDEVYLETSSVQCRTRVCMVYQLGGDPTMAEEDCIAAGGSNCAQFAQGTEIDDRVYCTCRCDSPTQGASTCECPSGFTCQPTLDEEAGPGIAGSYCVRTSTIDE
;
A
#
# COMPACT_ATOMS: atom_id res chain seq x y z
N MET A 1 72.08 -21.67 10.71
CA MET A 1 70.90 -21.83 11.59
C MET A 1 70.39 -20.42 11.85
N SER A 2 69.23 -19.94 11.42
CA SER A 2 67.93 -20.59 11.22
C SER A 2 67.16 -19.86 10.13
N THR A 3 66.40 -20.60 9.34
CA THR A 3 65.49 -20.18 8.27
C THR A 3 64.28 -19.43 8.81
N MET A 4 63.86 -18.33 8.17
CA MET A 4 62.49 -17.83 8.29
C MET A 4 61.93 -17.50 6.89
N ARG A 5 61.23 -18.51 6.35
CA ARG A 5 60.19 -18.36 5.32
C ARG A 5 58.93 -17.80 6.00
N PHE A 6 57.91 -17.44 5.20
CA PHE A 6 56.60 -16.87 5.56
C PHE A 6 56.57 -15.32 5.55
N PHE A 7 55.67 -14.60 4.87
CA PHE A 7 54.36 -14.90 4.30
C PHE A 7 54.13 -13.98 3.08
N LEU A 8 53.77 -14.56 1.93
CA LEU A 8 53.03 -13.87 0.87
C LEU A 8 51.55 -14.15 1.16
N ILE A 9 50.79 -13.16 1.63
CA ILE A 9 49.32 -13.24 1.68
C ILE A 9 48.75 -12.09 0.85
N SER A 10 48.15 -12.49 -0.25
CA SER A 10 47.40 -11.70 -1.21
C SER A 10 46.32 -10.85 -0.55
N LEU A 11 46.39 -9.54 -0.77
CA LEU A 11 45.33 -8.60 -0.44
C LEU A 11 44.32 -8.58 -1.60
N PHE A 12 43.43 -9.57 -1.64
CA PHE A 12 42.23 -9.57 -2.50
C PHE A 12 41.05 -9.09 -1.66
N LEU A 13 40.90 -7.77 -1.57
CA LEU A 13 39.76 -7.12 -0.91
C LEU A 13 38.58 -7.11 -1.89
N LEU A 14 37.79 -8.20 -1.88
CA LEU A 14 36.48 -8.25 -2.54
C LEU A 14 35.51 -7.32 -1.79
N CYS A 15 35.28 -6.13 -2.34
CA CYS A 15 34.07 -5.34 -2.07
C CYS A 15 32.88 -6.03 -2.76
N SER A 16 32.29 -7.02 -2.09
CA SER A 16 30.96 -7.52 -2.44
C SER A 16 29.93 -6.46 -2.04
N GLY A 17 29.66 -5.53 -2.96
CA GLY A 17 28.58 -4.56 -2.82
C GLY A 17 27.25 -5.29 -2.70
N VAL A 18 26.61 -5.15 -1.55
CA VAL A 18 25.25 -5.63 -1.30
C VAL A 18 24.33 -4.72 -2.13
N LEU A 19 23.83 -5.23 -3.26
CA LEU A 19 22.78 -4.57 -4.02
C LEU A 19 21.48 -4.68 -3.21
N VAL A 20 21.29 -3.78 -2.26
CA VAL A 20 19.97 -3.55 -1.65
C VAL A 20 19.17 -2.79 -2.70
N GLY A 21 18.51 -3.53 -3.59
CA GLY A 21 17.52 -2.94 -4.49
C GLY A 21 16.29 -2.60 -3.66
N CYS A 22 15.96 -1.31 -3.52
CA CYS A 22 14.64 -0.92 -3.07
C CYS A 22 13.64 -1.52 -4.08
N GLU A 23 12.98 -2.64 -3.74
CA GLU A 23 11.69 -2.60 -3.06
C GLU A 23 10.61 -1.64 -3.61
N ALA A 24 10.82 -0.97 -4.72
CA ALA A 24 9.89 -0.98 -5.81
C ALA A 24 8.39 -1.17 -5.40
N PRO A 25 7.68 -0.10 -4.97
CA PRO A 25 6.40 -0.23 -4.26
C PRO A 25 5.34 -0.98 -5.10
N GLY A 26 4.57 -1.90 -4.50
CA GLY A 26 3.52 -2.75 -5.06
C GLY A 26 2.20 -2.66 -4.28
N VAL A 27 1.49 -3.80 -4.18
CA VAL A 27 0.24 -3.88 -3.41
C VAL A 27 0.54 -3.85 -1.92
N GLY A 28 -0.22 -3.04 -1.18
CA GLY A 28 -0.11 -2.88 0.27
C GLY A 28 0.76 -1.73 0.73
N ASP A 29 1.46 -1.04 -0.19
CA ASP A 29 2.22 0.16 0.17
C ASP A 29 1.30 1.32 0.52
N PRO A 30 1.71 2.19 1.46
CA PRO A 30 0.91 3.34 1.85
C PRO A 30 0.75 4.31 0.67
N CYS A 31 -0.44 4.88 0.58
CA CYS A 31 -0.74 6.00 -0.32
C CYS A 31 -1.70 6.95 0.37
N VAL A 32 -1.76 8.19 -0.11
CA VAL A 32 -2.76 9.18 0.32
C VAL A 32 -3.53 9.63 -0.92
N PRO A 33 -4.87 9.49 -0.97
CA PRO A 33 -5.67 10.00 -2.08
C PRO A 33 -5.46 11.50 -2.30
N GLU A 34 -5.33 11.94 -3.54
CA GLU A 34 -5.25 13.35 -3.92
C GLU A 34 -6.60 14.06 -3.78
N SER A 35 -7.70 13.30 -3.90
CA SER A 35 -9.07 13.79 -3.74
C SER A 35 -9.73 13.15 -2.52
N ILE A 36 -9.96 13.96 -1.49
CA ILE A 36 -10.63 13.55 -0.24
C ILE A 36 -11.91 14.39 -0.10
N PRO A 37 -13.09 13.76 0.10
CA PRO A 37 -14.34 14.48 0.30
C PRO A 37 -14.32 15.38 1.54
N GLU A 38 -15.17 16.41 1.57
CA GLU A 38 -15.36 17.22 2.78
C GLU A 38 -15.94 16.34 3.89
N GLY A 39 -15.20 16.20 5.00
CA GLY A 39 -15.56 15.29 6.09
C GLY A 39 -14.97 13.87 5.95
N GLY A 40 -14.25 13.59 4.87
CA GLY A 40 -13.59 12.31 4.65
C GLY A 40 -14.45 11.27 3.94
N PHE A 41 -14.01 10.01 4.01
CA PHE A 41 -14.67 8.87 3.38
C PHE A 41 -15.74 8.25 4.29
N ASP A 42 -16.67 7.51 3.71
CA ASP A 42 -17.67 6.72 4.41
C ASP A 42 -17.12 5.33 4.77
N GLN A 43 -17.38 4.87 5.99
CA GLN A 43 -16.92 3.56 6.46
C GLN A 43 -17.50 2.38 5.67
N ASP A 44 -18.61 2.56 4.96
CA ASP A 44 -19.24 1.49 4.17
C ASP A 44 -18.84 1.56 2.68
N GLU A 45 -18.00 2.53 2.28
CA GLU A 45 -17.59 2.72 0.89
C GLU A 45 -16.23 2.12 0.56
N VAL A 46 -16.02 1.81 -0.72
CA VAL A 46 -14.68 1.57 -1.25
C VAL A 46 -14.40 2.60 -2.33
N TYR A 47 -13.38 3.41 -2.11
CA TYR A 47 -12.94 4.43 -3.05
C TYR A 47 -11.66 3.99 -3.75
N LEU A 48 -11.62 4.16 -5.08
CA LEU A 48 -10.44 3.91 -5.90
C LEU A 48 -10.00 5.18 -6.62
N GLU A 49 -8.81 5.67 -6.28
CA GLU A 49 -8.12 6.64 -7.09
C GLU A 49 -7.28 5.93 -8.14
N THR A 50 -7.63 6.15 -9.41
CA THR A 50 -6.81 5.68 -10.53
C THR A 50 -5.79 6.74 -10.95
N SER A 51 -4.71 6.29 -11.58
CA SER A 51 -3.58 7.14 -12.00
C SER A 51 -2.76 7.72 -10.85
N SER A 52 -2.85 7.15 -9.64
CA SER A 52 -2.05 7.56 -8.49
C SER A 52 -0.55 7.41 -8.79
N VAL A 53 0.22 8.45 -8.52
CA VAL A 53 1.69 8.47 -8.77
C VAL A 53 2.49 7.84 -7.64
N GLN A 54 1.87 7.68 -6.46
CA GLN A 54 2.45 7.02 -5.30
C GLN A 54 2.47 5.50 -5.49
N CYS A 55 1.44 4.98 -6.15
CA CYS A 55 1.29 3.56 -6.43
C CYS A 55 1.89 3.19 -7.78
N ARG A 56 2.81 2.22 -7.79
CA ARG A 56 3.27 1.60 -9.04
C ARG A 56 2.14 0.98 -9.84
N THR A 57 1.19 0.37 -9.14
CA THR A 57 -0.03 -0.21 -9.70
C THR A 57 -0.98 0.85 -10.26
N ARG A 58 -0.70 2.14 -10.00
CA ARG A 58 -1.50 3.31 -10.36
C ARG A 58 -2.86 3.38 -9.67
N VAL A 59 -3.11 2.56 -8.66
CA VAL A 59 -4.39 2.54 -7.95
C VAL A 59 -4.14 2.65 -6.46
N CYS A 60 -4.61 3.75 -5.88
CA CYS A 60 -4.71 3.93 -4.42
C CYS A 60 -6.14 3.59 -4.01
N MET A 61 -6.28 2.76 -2.99
CA MET A 61 -7.58 2.33 -2.45
C MET A 61 -7.77 2.94 -1.08
N VAL A 62 -9.00 3.36 -0.80
CA VAL A 62 -9.53 3.54 0.56
C VAL A 62 -10.63 2.51 0.72
N TYR A 63 -10.40 1.54 1.59
CA TYR A 63 -11.31 0.42 1.81
C TYR A 63 -12.03 0.60 3.14
N GLN A 64 -13.29 1.04 3.12
CA GLN A 64 -14.14 1.09 4.31
C GLN A 64 -13.49 1.83 5.49
N LEU A 65 -12.95 3.02 5.20
CA LEU A 65 -12.38 3.91 6.22
C LEU A 65 -13.37 5.06 6.45
N GLY A 66 -13.75 5.28 7.71
CA GLY A 66 -14.48 6.48 8.10
C GLY A 66 -13.55 7.67 8.30
N GLY A 67 -13.83 8.80 7.64
CA GLY A 67 -13.14 10.07 7.88
C GLY A 67 -11.92 10.33 6.97
N ASP A 68 -11.09 11.29 7.39
CA ASP A 68 -9.98 11.82 6.60
C ASP A 68 -8.68 11.06 6.92
N PRO A 69 -8.06 10.36 5.94
CA PRO A 69 -6.84 9.59 6.16
C PRO A 69 -5.57 10.43 6.31
N THR A 70 -5.64 11.76 6.18
CA THR A 70 -4.46 12.64 6.29
C THR A 70 -4.11 13.02 7.73
N MET A 71 -4.97 12.70 8.68
CA MET A 71 -4.79 13.00 10.09
C MET A 71 -5.18 11.80 10.94
N ALA A 72 -4.17 11.16 11.56
CA ALA A 72 -4.41 10.13 12.54
C ALA A 72 -4.79 10.73 13.91
N GLU A 73 -5.51 9.96 14.72
CA GLU A 73 -5.84 10.35 16.10
C GLU A 73 -4.58 10.71 16.91
N GLU A 74 -3.52 9.91 16.78
CA GLU A 74 -2.27 10.12 17.52
C GLU A 74 -1.57 11.43 17.13
N ASP A 75 -1.64 11.80 15.86
CA ASP A 75 -1.07 13.04 15.34
C ASP A 75 -1.86 14.26 15.83
N CYS A 76 -3.19 14.17 15.88
CA CYS A 76 -4.04 15.20 16.49
C CYS A 76 -3.68 15.40 17.98
N ILE A 77 -3.50 14.31 18.72
CA ILE A 77 -3.13 14.36 20.14
C ILE A 77 -1.75 14.99 20.30
N ALA A 78 -0.77 14.59 19.50
CA ALA A 78 0.58 15.13 19.54
C ALA A 78 0.63 16.63 19.22
N ALA A 79 -0.27 17.11 18.36
CA ALA A 79 -0.44 18.53 18.04
C ALA A 79 -1.17 19.33 19.13
N GLY A 80 -1.67 18.68 20.19
CA GLY A 80 -2.47 19.33 21.23
C GLY A 80 -3.90 19.67 20.79
N GLY A 81 -4.42 18.94 19.80
CA GLY A 81 -5.77 19.08 19.29
C GLY A 81 -6.84 18.69 20.33
N SER A 82 -8.08 19.08 20.04
CA SER A 82 -9.27 18.64 20.76
C SER A 82 -10.15 17.79 19.84
N ASN A 83 -10.98 16.92 20.43
CA ASN A 83 -11.85 15.98 19.71
C ASN A 83 -11.10 15.00 18.80
N CYS A 84 -9.90 14.55 19.18
CA CYS A 84 -9.08 13.67 18.34
C CYS A 84 -9.69 12.28 18.08
N ALA A 85 -10.59 11.82 18.96
CA ALA A 85 -11.32 10.57 18.78
C ALA A 85 -12.28 10.55 17.56
N GLN A 86 -12.38 11.64 16.80
CA GLN A 86 -13.09 11.69 15.53
C GLN A 86 -12.24 11.17 14.35
N PHE A 87 -10.92 11.07 14.53
CA PHE A 87 -9.99 10.59 13.52
C PHE A 87 -9.75 9.09 13.69
N ALA A 88 -9.47 8.40 12.59
CA ALA A 88 -9.02 7.02 12.65
C ALA A 88 -7.61 6.94 13.28
N GLN A 89 -7.32 5.80 13.90
CA GLN A 89 -5.96 5.52 14.38
C GLN A 89 -5.02 5.34 13.19
N GLY A 90 -3.75 5.69 13.33
CA GLY A 90 -2.78 5.53 12.23
C GLY A 90 -2.68 4.10 11.69
N THR A 91 -2.81 3.09 12.55
CA THR A 91 -2.81 1.68 12.12
C THR A 91 -4.05 1.32 11.30
N GLU A 92 -5.20 1.90 11.62
CA GLU A 92 -6.43 1.70 10.86
C GLU A 92 -6.30 2.33 9.47
N ILE A 93 -5.74 3.53 9.37
CA ILE A 93 -5.44 4.19 8.11
C ILE A 93 -4.49 3.32 7.27
N ASP A 94 -3.39 2.81 7.84
CA ASP A 94 -2.43 1.94 7.12
C ASP A 94 -3.07 0.62 6.64
N ASP A 95 -4.01 0.07 7.41
CA ASP A 95 -4.70 -1.17 7.06
C ASP A 95 -5.76 -0.96 5.97
N ARG A 96 -6.31 0.26 5.85
CA ARG A 96 -7.46 0.59 5.01
C ARG A 96 -7.11 1.46 3.80
N VAL A 97 -5.95 2.13 3.79
CA VAL A 97 -5.49 3.02 2.72
C VAL A 97 -4.15 2.57 2.16
N TYR A 98 -4.16 2.00 0.97
CA TYR A 98 -2.97 1.40 0.38
C TYR A 98 -3.07 1.26 -1.14
N CYS A 99 -1.92 1.09 -1.77
CA CYS A 99 -1.82 0.74 -3.16
C CYS A 99 -2.39 -0.64 -3.40
N THR A 100 -3.31 -0.77 -4.36
CA THR A 100 -3.93 -2.05 -4.73
C THR A 100 -3.74 -2.31 -6.22
N CYS A 101 -4.15 -3.47 -6.71
CA CYS A 101 -4.29 -3.73 -8.12
C CYS A 101 -5.56 -4.53 -8.40
N ARG A 102 -6.05 -4.39 -9.62
CA ARG A 102 -7.18 -5.16 -10.12
C ARG A 102 -6.75 -6.61 -10.32
N CYS A 103 -7.46 -7.55 -9.71
CA CYS A 103 -7.15 -8.98 -9.79
C CYS A 103 -8.14 -9.75 -10.67
N ASP A 104 -9.33 -9.21 -10.90
CA ASP A 104 -10.30 -9.73 -11.86
C ASP A 104 -11.08 -8.61 -12.55
N SER A 105 -11.51 -8.83 -13.78
CA SER A 105 -12.28 -7.85 -14.56
C SER A 105 -13.33 -8.52 -15.45
N PRO A 106 -14.55 -7.98 -15.51
CA PRO A 106 -15.51 -8.38 -16.53
C PRO A 106 -15.11 -7.90 -17.93
N THR A 107 -14.18 -6.94 -18.04
CA THR A 107 -13.74 -6.35 -19.31
C THR A 107 -12.61 -7.17 -19.94
N GLN A 108 -12.82 -7.67 -21.16
CA GLN A 108 -11.78 -8.38 -21.92
C GLN A 108 -10.54 -7.49 -22.15
N GLY A 109 -9.36 -8.06 -21.89
CA GLY A 109 -8.07 -7.40 -22.13
C GLY A 109 -7.68 -6.37 -21.07
N ALA A 110 -8.44 -6.22 -19.98
CA ALA A 110 -8.03 -5.42 -18.84
C ALA A 110 -6.75 -6.01 -18.22
N SER A 111 -5.84 -5.14 -17.78
CA SER A 111 -4.65 -5.58 -17.04
C SER A 111 -5.05 -6.00 -15.63
N THR A 112 -4.61 -7.19 -15.23
CA THR A 112 -4.82 -7.73 -13.88
C THR A 112 -3.51 -8.18 -13.24
N CYS A 113 -3.55 -8.45 -11.94
CA CYS A 113 -2.44 -8.92 -11.12
C CYS A 113 -2.86 -10.13 -10.27
N GLU A 114 -1.87 -10.85 -9.75
CA GLU A 114 -2.08 -11.82 -8.66
C GLU A 114 -1.92 -11.10 -7.32
N CYS A 115 -2.85 -11.32 -6.38
CA CYS A 115 -2.77 -10.71 -5.06
C CYS A 115 -1.65 -11.35 -4.25
N PRO A 116 -0.76 -10.55 -3.61
CA PRO A 116 0.31 -11.09 -2.78
C PRO A 116 -0.24 -11.65 -1.46
N SER A 117 0.63 -12.29 -0.69
CA SER A 117 0.29 -12.81 0.64
C SER A 117 -0.31 -11.73 1.53
N GLY A 118 -1.40 -12.07 2.23
CA GLY A 118 -2.12 -11.12 3.09
C GLY A 118 -3.17 -10.29 2.35
N PHE A 119 -3.35 -10.52 1.04
CA PHE A 119 -4.40 -9.91 0.24
C PHE A 119 -5.28 -10.98 -0.43
N THR A 120 -6.56 -10.69 -0.53
CA THR A 120 -7.57 -11.53 -1.17
C THR A 120 -8.19 -10.78 -2.35
N CYS A 121 -8.37 -11.45 -3.48
CA CYS A 121 -9.09 -10.88 -4.60
C CYS A 121 -10.59 -10.78 -4.28
N GLN A 122 -11.08 -9.58 -4.00
CA GLN A 122 -12.45 -9.34 -3.57
C GLN A 122 -13.23 -8.55 -4.63
N PRO A 123 -14.51 -8.90 -4.91
CA PRO A 123 -15.40 -8.03 -5.66
C PRO A 123 -15.51 -6.68 -4.94
N THR A 124 -15.15 -5.60 -5.62
CA THR A 124 -15.09 -4.26 -4.99
C THR A 124 -15.99 -3.27 -5.70
N LEU A 125 -15.93 -3.25 -7.02
CA LEU A 125 -16.76 -2.37 -7.85
C LEU A 125 -17.52 -3.22 -8.86
N ASP A 126 -18.83 -3.01 -8.91
CA ASP A 126 -19.69 -3.65 -9.90
C ASP A 126 -19.55 -2.98 -11.28
N GLU A 127 -20.37 -3.44 -12.24
CA GLU A 127 -20.38 -2.92 -13.60
C GLU A 127 -20.89 -1.47 -13.70
N GLU A 128 -21.62 -0.96 -12.69
CA GLU A 128 -22.16 0.41 -12.67
C GLU A 128 -21.03 1.44 -12.51
N ALA A 129 -19.93 1.05 -11.88
CA ALA A 129 -18.71 1.86 -11.80
C ALA A 129 -18.03 2.09 -13.17
N GLY A 130 -18.44 1.34 -14.20
CA GLY A 130 -17.97 1.46 -15.58
C GLY A 130 -16.74 0.61 -15.91
N PRO A 131 -16.50 0.30 -17.19
CA PRO A 131 -15.54 -0.73 -17.61
C PRO A 131 -14.08 -0.42 -17.23
N GLY A 132 -13.76 0.86 -17.04
CA GLY A 132 -12.43 1.30 -16.63
C GLY A 132 -12.05 0.88 -15.20
N ILE A 133 -13.02 0.75 -14.29
CA ILE A 133 -12.78 0.49 -12.85
C ILE A 133 -13.62 -0.65 -12.24
N ALA A 134 -14.69 -1.12 -12.90
CA ALA A 134 -15.43 -2.34 -12.53
C ALA A 134 -14.56 -3.61 -12.42
N GLY A 135 -14.70 -4.34 -11.32
CA GLY A 135 -14.02 -5.62 -11.10
C GLY A 135 -13.65 -5.89 -9.64
N SER A 136 -12.74 -6.86 -9.48
CA SER A 136 -12.22 -7.27 -8.19
C SER A 136 -10.82 -6.71 -7.98
N TYR A 137 -10.51 -6.36 -6.73
CA TYR A 137 -9.23 -5.78 -6.34
C TYR A 137 -8.62 -6.56 -5.18
N CYS A 138 -7.30 -6.44 -5.03
CA CYS A 138 -6.59 -7.04 -3.92
C CYS A 138 -6.88 -6.25 -2.63
N VAL A 139 -7.69 -6.84 -1.76
CA VAL A 139 -8.07 -6.27 -0.47
C VAL A 139 -7.33 -6.99 0.64
N ARG A 140 -6.86 -6.25 1.64
CA ARG A 140 -6.15 -6.80 2.80
C ARG A 140 -7.04 -7.84 3.50
N THR A 141 -6.54 -9.05 3.70
CA THR A 141 -7.36 -10.16 4.20
C THR A 141 -7.89 -9.90 5.62
N SER A 142 -7.17 -9.13 6.44
CA SER A 142 -7.58 -8.81 7.82
C SER A 142 -8.80 -7.91 7.91
N THR A 143 -9.21 -7.23 6.83
CA THR A 143 -10.26 -6.19 6.86
C THR A 143 -11.60 -6.61 6.25
N ILE A 144 -11.72 -7.84 5.74
CA ILE A 144 -12.84 -8.25 4.85
C ILE A 144 -14.14 -8.60 5.59
N ASP A 145 -14.11 -8.78 6.92
CA ASP A 145 -15.26 -9.23 7.71
C ASP A 145 -15.41 -8.45 9.03
N GLU A 146 -14.93 -7.20 9.07
CA GLU A 146 -15.04 -6.31 10.25
C GLU A 146 -16.36 -5.52 10.30
#